data_AF-A0A949YJG4-F1
#
_entry.id   AF-A0A949YJG4-F1
#
_cell.length_a   1.000
_cell.length_b   1.000
_cell.length_c   1.000
_cell.angle_alpha   90.00
_cell.angle_beta   90.00
_cell.angle_gamma   90.00
#
_symmetry.space_group_name_H-M   'P 1'
#
loop_
_entity.id
_entity.type
_entity.pdbx_description
1 polymer ?
#
loop_
_entity_poly.entity_id
_entity_poly.type
_entity_poly.pdbx_seq_one_letter_code
_entity_poly.pdbx_strand_id
1 'polypeptide(L)' 'MSETSAKPTSEFEKAAAEHKGESLLSEFWAFLKQNKKWWLLPIVITMLLLGVLIFLSSTAAAPFIYTLF' A
#
# COMPACT_ATOMS: atom_id res chain seq x y z
N MET A 1 49.02 -2.23 -29.99
CA MET A 1 48.80 -2.58 -28.58
C MET A 1 48.13 -1.39 -27.91
N SER A 2 46.80 -1.33 -27.94
CA SER A 2 46.02 -0.22 -27.38
C SER A 2 44.63 -0.72 -27.04
N GLU A 3 44.59 -1.59 -26.04
CA GLU A 3 43.36 -1.86 -25.29
C GLU A 3 43.24 -0.76 -24.22
N THR A 4 42.36 0.21 -24.43
CA THR A 4 41.97 1.15 -23.39
C THR A 4 40.49 0.95 -23.10
N SER A 5 40.26 0.05 -22.14
CA SER A 5 39.29 0.13 -21.04
C SER A 5 38.00 0.92 -21.33
N ALA A 6 36.99 0.20 -21.82
CA ALA A 6 35.61 0.66 -21.81
C ALA A 6 35.04 0.57 -20.38
N LYS A 7 34.41 1.67 -19.94
CA LYS A 7 33.89 1.94 -18.60
C LYS A 7 33.15 0.77 -17.90
N PRO A 8 33.45 0.49 -16.61
CA PRO A 8 32.66 -0.37 -15.74
C PRO A 8 31.39 0.31 -15.15
N THR A 9 31.03 1.52 -15.59
CA THR A 9 30.04 2.36 -14.88
C THR A 9 28.57 1.95 -15.10
N SER A 10 28.25 1.10 -16.09
CA SER A 10 26.86 0.80 -16.48
C SER A 10 26.12 -0.21 -15.60
N GLU A 11 26.83 -1.13 -14.93
CA GLU A 11 26.19 -2.19 -14.11
C GLU A 11 25.91 -1.72 -12.68
N PHE A 12 26.83 -0.93 -12.12
CA PHE A 12 26.69 -0.35 -10.77
C PHE A 12 25.65 0.77 -10.71
N GLU A 13 25.52 1.59 -11.76
CA GLU A 13 24.47 2.63 -11.86
C GLU A 13 23.06 2.01 -11.98
N LYS A 14 22.92 0.90 -12.70
CA LYS A 14 21.66 0.13 -12.76
C LYS A 14 21.31 -0.49 -11.41
N ALA A 15 22.28 -1.08 -10.72
CA ALA A 15 22.07 -1.67 -9.40
C ALA A 15 21.64 -0.62 -8.35
N ALA A 16 22.15 0.61 -8.43
CA ALA A 16 21.76 1.70 -7.54
C ALA A 16 20.39 2.31 -7.90
N ALA A 17 20.02 2.31 -9.18
CA ALA A 17 18.74 2.83 -9.66
C ALA A 17 17.55 1.89 -9.42
N GLU A 18 17.82 0.60 -9.17
CA GLU A 18 16.78 -0.43 -8.98
C GLU A 18 16.36 -0.62 -7.51
N HIS A 19 16.83 0.23 -6.60
CA HIS A 19 16.19 0.40 -5.29
C HIS A 19 14.88 1.16 -5.48
N LYS A 20 13.90 0.48 -6.08
CA LYS A 20 12.51 0.86 -6.05
C LYS A 20 12.12 0.80 -4.57
N GLY A 21 12.29 1.91 -3.86
CA GLY A 21 11.94 2.03 -2.45
C GLY A 21 10.52 1.54 -2.29
N GLU A 22 10.37 0.35 -1.72
CA GLU A 22 9.04 -0.20 -1.52
C GLU A 22 8.35 0.76 -0.56
N SER A 23 7.17 1.24 -0.94
CA SER A 23 6.38 2.10 -0.06
C SER A 23 6.14 1.36 1.24
N LEU A 24 6.14 2.06 2.39
CA LEU A 24 5.82 1.49 3.69
C LEU A 24 4.49 0.70 3.68
N LEU A 25 3.54 1.12 2.84
CA LEU A 25 2.27 0.41 2.64
C LEU A 25 2.45 -0.93 1.92
N SER A 26 3.38 -1.02 0.96
CA SER A 26 3.75 -2.25 0.25
C SER A 26 4.41 -3.24 1.20
N GLU A 27 5.39 -2.78 1.99
CA GLU A 27 6.08 -3.61 2.98
C GLU A 27 5.10 -4.12 4.05
N PHE A 28 4.20 -3.26 4.52
CA PHE A 28 3.15 -3.66 5.47
C PHE A 28 2.18 -4.69 4.88
N TRP A 29 1.81 -4.55 3.61
CA TRP A 29 0.96 -5.52 2.92
C TRP A 29 1.66 -6.86 2.71
N ALA A 30 2.94 -6.84 2.33
CA ALA A 30 3.78 -8.03 2.24
C ALA A 30 3.90 -8.73 3.60
N PHE A 31 4.11 -7.97 4.68
CA PHE A 31 4.16 -8.49 6.05
C PHE A 31 2.84 -9.14 6.49
N LEU A 32 1.69 -8.52 6.21
CA LEU A 32 0.38 -9.09 6.50
C LEU A 32 0.16 -10.42 5.77
N LYS A 33 0.55 -10.47 4.49
CA LYS A 33 0.47 -11.67 3.65
C LYS A 33 1.39 -12.78 4.17
N GLN A 34 2.62 -12.44 4.58
CA GLN A 34 3.61 -13.37 5.12
C GLN A 34 3.13 -14.05 6.41
N ASN A 35 2.45 -13.30 7.28
CA ASN A 35 1.98 -13.80 8.58
C ASN A 35 0.66 -14.59 8.51
N LYS A 36 0.06 -14.77 7.32
CA LYS A 36 -1.27 -15.39 7.11
C LYS A 36 -2.34 -14.84 8.07
N LYS A 37 -2.24 -13.59 8.51
CA LYS A 37 -3.25 -12.91 9.35
C LYS A 37 -4.44 -12.45 8.51
N TRP A 38 -5.02 -13.37 7.73
CA TRP A 38 -6.24 -13.13 6.95
C TRP A 38 -7.41 -12.73 7.84
N TRP A 39 -7.36 -13.08 9.13
CA TRP A 39 -8.30 -12.62 10.17
C TRP A 39 -8.22 -11.13 10.49
N LEU A 40 -7.10 -10.46 10.20
CA LEU A 40 -6.98 -9.02 10.42
C LEU A 40 -7.71 -8.22 9.34
N LEU A 41 -7.76 -8.76 8.11
CA LEU A 41 -8.40 -8.13 6.98
C LEU A 41 -9.88 -7.79 7.22
N PRO A 42 -10.76 -8.71 7.72
CA PRO A 42 -12.15 -8.38 8.02
C PRO A 42 -12.30 -7.33 9.12
N ILE A 43 -11.39 -7.29 10.10
CA ILE A 43 -11.40 -6.26 11.16
C ILE A 43 -11.08 -4.88 10.56
N VAL A 44 -10.04 -4.79 9.73
CA VAL A 44 -9.64 -3.56 9.05
C VAL A 44 -10.74 -3.07 8.10
N ILE A 45 -11.37 -3.98 7.35
CA ILE A 45 -12.51 -3.66 6.48
C ILE A 45 -13.68 -3.11 7.29
N THR A 46 -14.03 -3.76 8.41
CA THR A 46 -15.14 -3.29 9.27
C THR A 46 -14.83 -1.89 9.84
N MET A 47 -13.60 -1.65 10.28
CA MET A 47 -13.19 -0.32 10.74
C MET A 47 -13.29 0.75 9.65
N LEU A 48 -12.86 0.44 8.42
CA LEU A 48 -12.98 1.36 7.29
C LEU A 48 -14.44 1.63 6.93
N LEU A 49 -15.28 0.58 6.89
CA LEU A 49 -16.72 0.72 6.63
C LEU A 49 -17.40 1.60 7.69
N LEU A 50 -17.08 1.40 8.97
CA LEU A 50 -17.60 2.25 10.05
C LEU A 50 -17.10 3.69 9.93
N GLY A 51 -15.82 3.90 9.63
CA GLY A 51 -15.27 5.24 9.41
C GLY A 51 -15.94 5.97 8.24
N VAL A 52 -16.15 5.26 7.13
CA VAL A 52 -16.89 5.76 5.96
C VAL A 52 -18.34 6.07 6.32
N LEU A 53 -19.01 5.19 7.06
CA LEU A 53 -20.38 5.39 7.51
C LEU A 53 -20.51 6.62 8.41
N ILE A 54 -19.57 6.82 9.34
CA ILE A 54 -19.54 8.00 10.21
C ILE A 54 -19.29 9.27 9.38
N PHE A 55 -18.36 9.21 8.43
CA PHE A 55 -18.10 10.34 7.52
C PHE A 55 -19.35 10.70 6.71
N LEU A 56 -20.05 9.71 6.16
CA LEU A 56 -21.32 9.90 5.46
C LEU A 56 -22.45 10.39 6.39
N SER A 57 -22.47 9.95 7.65
CA SER A 57 -23.46 10.41 8.63
C SER A 57 -23.28 11.88 9.00
N SER A 58 -22.06 12.42 8.87
CA SER A 58 -21.79 13.85 9.06
C SER A 58 -22.22 14.71 7.86
N THR A 59 -22.53 14.10 6.71
CA THR A 59 -23.09 14.79 5.53
C THR A 59 -24.59 14.52 5.40
N ALA A 60 -25.26 15.18 4.46
CA ALA A 60 -26.72 15.10 4.23
C ALA A 60 -27.27 13.69 3.90
N ALA A 61 -26.46 12.63 4.00
CA ALA A 61 -26.86 11.24 3.84
C ALA A 61 -27.48 10.61 5.11
N ALA A 62 -27.37 11.26 6.28
CA ALA A 62 -28.00 10.83 7.53
C ALA A 62 -29.50 10.45 7.42
N PRO A 63 -30.37 11.15 6.67
CA PRO A 63 -31.79 10.82 6.58
C PRO A 63 -32.05 9.45 5.92
N PHE A 64 -31.20 9.02 4.99
CA PHE A 64 -31.41 7.75 4.27
C PHE A 64 -31.07 6.52 5.10
N ILE A 65 -30.22 6.68 6.13
CA ILE A 65 -29.88 5.63 7.09
C ILE A 65 -31.09 5.32 7.98
N TYR A 66 -31.86 6.34 8.36
CA TYR A 66 -33.04 6.19 9.21
C TYR A 66 -34.31 5.78 8.45
N THR A 67 -34.43 6.07 7.15
CA THR A 67 -35.64 5.70 6.38
C THR A 67 -35.73 4.22 6.03
N LEU A 68 -34.65 3.44 6.20
CA LEU A 68 -34.63 2.00 5.95
C LEU A 68 -35.06 1.15 7.16
N PHE A 69 -35.36 1.79 8.30
CA PHE A 69 -35.81 1.16 9.54
C PHE A 69 -37.14 1.73 10.03
#